data_AF-A0A962IB31-F1
#
_entry.id   AF-A0A962IB31-F1
#
_cell.length_a   1.000
_cell.length_b   1.000
_cell.length_c   1.000
_cell.angle_alpha   90.00
_cell.angle_beta   90.00
_cell.angle_gamma   90.00
#
_symmetry.space_group_name_H-M   'P 1'
#
loop_
_entity.id
_entity.type
_entity.pdbx_description
1 polymer ?
#
loop_
_entity_poly.entity_id
_entity_poly.type
_entity_poly.pdbx_seq_one_letter_code
_entity_poly.pdbx_strand_id
1 'polypeptide(L)'
;CCGSDEGEVALPYDRLLLALGRRPNTANLGLEALGIRIAERGGTIEHDPWLRTNLPNIYVCGDVAGPYQFTHFSAHQAWYAAVNALLAPWWSYQADYRVIPRVTFTEPEVASVGLTVAEAAEQDIAVEVTRYGLDDLDRAIADGQAEGFVQVLTPPGKDQILGVTIVGAHAGELLAEFTLAMRWKLGLNKLLGTIHPYPTWSESAKYAAGVWKKAHAPEGLLRWVERFHAWRRG
;
A
#
# COMPACT_ATOMS: atom_id res chain seq x y z
N CYS A 1 12.25 7.94 -27.83
CA CYS A 1 11.64 9.09 -28.51
C CYS A 1 10.59 9.69 -27.59
N CYS A 2 10.92 10.76 -26.88
CA CYS A 2 9.95 11.55 -26.12
C CYS A 2 9.80 12.86 -26.90
N GLY A 3 8.69 13.02 -27.61
CA GLY A 3 8.41 14.21 -28.40
C GLY A 3 7.96 15.35 -27.51
N SER A 4 8.83 16.32 -27.29
CA SER A 4 8.45 17.73 -27.29
C SER A 4 8.44 18.22 -28.74
N ASP A 5 7.74 19.31 -29.04
CA ASP A 5 7.63 19.94 -30.38
C ASP A 5 8.98 20.50 -30.93
N GLU A 6 10.12 19.98 -30.47
CA GLU A 6 11.49 20.38 -30.79
C GLU A 6 12.29 19.21 -31.38
N GLY A 7 11.84 18.66 -32.52
CA GLY A 7 12.65 17.76 -33.35
C GLY A 7 13.15 16.45 -32.70
N GLU A 8 13.91 15.66 -33.46
CA GLU A 8 14.58 14.47 -32.92
C GLU A 8 15.82 14.88 -32.13
N VAL A 9 15.89 14.50 -30.85
CA VAL A 9 17.04 14.75 -29.97
C VAL A 9 17.84 13.47 -29.79
N ALA A 10 19.10 13.47 -30.22
CA ALA A 10 20.05 12.39 -29.98
C ALA A 10 20.74 12.58 -28.62
N LEU A 11 20.69 11.55 -27.76
CA LEU A 11 21.34 11.54 -26.45
C LEU A 11 22.48 10.51 -26.45
N PRO A 12 23.76 10.91 -26.29
CA PRO A 12 24.87 9.96 -26.19
C PRO A 12 24.87 9.25 -24.84
N TYR A 13 25.16 7.94 -24.83
CA TYR A 13 25.27 7.10 -23.63
C TYR A 13 26.24 5.94 -23.88
N ASP A 14 26.86 5.40 -22.82
CA ASP A 14 27.70 4.20 -22.93
C ASP A 14 26.88 2.91 -22.89
N ARG A 15 25.80 2.89 -22.10
CA ARG A 15 24.91 1.74 -21.91
C ARG A 15 23.46 2.19 -21.76
N LEU A 16 22.55 1.34 -22.18
CA LEU A 16 21.10 1.53 -22.06
C LEU A 16 20.48 0.37 -21.28
N LEU A 17 19.81 0.69 -20.17
CA LEU A 17 19.00 -0.26 -19.42
C LEU A 17 17.52 -0.11 -19.82
N LEU A 18 16.93 -1.20 -20.31
CA LEU A 18 15.51 -1.26 -20.66
C LEU A 18 14.72 -1.96 -19.55
N ALA A 19 14.08 -1.18 -18.67
CA ALA A 19 13.24 -1.67 -17.59
C ALA A 19 11.74 -1.41 -17.86
N LEU A 20 11.26 -1.82 -19.03
CA LEU A 20 9.90 -1.51 -19.52
C LEU A 20 8.79 -2.40 -18.93
N GLY A 21 9.14 -3.42 -18.16
CA GLY A 21 8.19 -4.36 -17.54
C GLY A 21 8.61 -5.82 -17.71
N ARG A 22 7.69 -6.73 -17.38
CA ARG A 22 7.88 -8.18 -17.46
C ARG A 22 6.76 -8.81 -18.28
N ARG A 23 7.09 -9.88 -19.00
CA ARG A 23 6.12 -10.73 -19.69
C ARG A 23 5.94 -12.03 -18.90
N PRO A 24 4.71 -12.48 -18.63
CA PRO A 24 4.49 -13.76 -17.98
C PRO A 24 4.98 -14.92 -18.85
N ASN A 25 5.60 -15.91 -18.23
CA ASN A 25 6.11 -17.11 -18.90
C ASN A 25 4.99 -18.13 -19.11
N THR A 26 4.17 -17.93 -20.13
CA THR A 26 3.06 -18.82 -20.51
C THR A 26 3.35 -19.70 -21.74
N ALA A 27 4.41 -19.40 -22.48
CA ALA A 27 4.79 -20.17 -23.67
C ALA A 27 5.43 -21.52 -23.31
N ASN A 28 5.25 -22.52 -24.17
CA ASN A 28 5.87 -23.85 -24.08
C ASN A 28 5.52 -24.64 -22.80
N LEU A 29 4.40 -24.32 -22.15
CA LEU A 29 3.90 -25.02 -20.97
C LEU A 29 2.81 -26.07 -21.31
N GLY A 30 2.43 -26.20 -22.60
CA GLY A 30 1.35 -27.08 -23.03
C GLY A 30 -0.05 -26.60 -22.62
N LEU A 31 -0.20 -25.32 -22.28
CA LEU A 31 -1.47 -24.73 -21.86
C LEU A 31 -2.54 -24.86 -22.94
N GLU A 32 -2.14 -24.71 -24.21
CA GLU A 32 -3.00 -24.84 -25.37
C GLU A 32 -3.54 -26.27 -25.51
N ALA A 33 -2.69 -27.27 -25.29
CA ALA A 33 -3.08 -28.68 -25.33
C ALA A 33 -4.04 -29.04 -24.18
N LEU A 34 -3.90 -28.38 -23.03
CA LEU A 34 -4.82 -28.52 -21.89
C LEU A 34 -6.09 -27.66 -22.03
N GLY A 35 -6.15 -26.77 -23.01
CA GLY A 35 -7.24 -25.80 -23.14
C GLY A 35 -7.31 -24.79 -22.00
N ILE A 36 -6.18 -24.48 -21.34
CA ILE A 36 -6.10 -23.45 -20.31
C ILE A 36 -6.18 -22.08 -20.98
N ARG A 37 -7.08 -21.23 -20.48
CA ARG A 37 -7.30 -19.89 -21.03
C ARG A 37 -6.21 -18.92 -20.57
N ILE A 38 -5.73 -18.12 -21.51
CA ILE A 38 -4.77 -17.04 -21.29
C ILE A 38 -5.50 -15.73 -21.56
N ALA A 39 -5.36 -14.76 -20.66
CA ALA A 39 -5.96 -13.45 -20.80
C ALA A 39 -5.38 -12.74 -22.03
N GLU A 40 -6.26 -12.26 -22.92
CA GLU A 40 -5.88 -11.52 -24.13
C GLU A 40 -5.00 -10.30 -23.81
N ARG A 41 -5.28 -9.65 -22.68
CA ARG A 41 -4.51 -8.51 -22.17
C ARG A 41 -3.48 -9.01 -21.16
N GLY A 42 -2.20 -8.79 -21.45
CA GLY A 42 -1.09 -9.06 -20.53
C GLY A 42 -0.54 -10.49 -20.57
N GLY A 43 -1.25 -11.46 -21.16
CA GLY A 43 -0.76 -12.82 -21.39
C GLY A 43 -0.66 -13.68 -20.12
N THR A 44 -1.33 -13.30 -19.04
CA THR A 44 -1.45 -14.08 -17.80
C THR A 44 -2.45 -15.22 -17.96
N ILE A 45 -2.38 -16.24 -17.10
CA ILE A 45 -3.38 -17.32 -17.09
C ILE A 45 -4.66 -16.82 -16.42
N GLU A 46 -5.81 -17.06 -17.05
CA GLU A 46 -7.10 -16.69 -16.47
C GLU A 46 -7.41 -17.55 -15.24
N HIS A 47 -7.88 -16.91 -14.17
CA HIS A 47 -8.27 -17.61 -12.95
C HIS A 47 -9.43 -16.93 -12.23
N ASP A 48 -10.13 -17.70 -11.41
CA ASP A 48 -11.17 -17.21 -10.51
C ASP A 48 -10.56 -16.62 -9.21
N PRO A 49 -11.36 -16.01 -8.31
CA PRO A 49 -10.87 -15.46 -7.04
C PRO A 49 -10.20 -16.47 -6.08
N TRP A 50 -10.32 -17.77 -6.35
CA TRP A 50 -9.69 -18.86 -5.59
C TRP A 50 -8.41 -19.36 -6.26
N LEU A 51 -7.91 -18.63 -7.26
CA LEU A 51 -6.69 -18.93 -8.02
C LEU A 51 -6.78 -20.19 -8.88
N ARG A 52 -8.00 -20.62 -9.22
CA ARG A 52 -8.25 -21.80 -10.05
C ARG A 52 -8.45 -21.38 -11.50
N THR A 53 -7.87 -22.13 -12.43
CA THR A 53 -8.05 -21.91 -13.86
C THR A 53 -9.46 -22.37 -14.32
N ASN A 54 -9.72 -22.34 -15.63
CA ASN A 54 -10.91 -22.98 -16.19
C ASN A 54 -10.97 -24.50 -15.98
N LEU A 55 -9.88 -25.13 -15.55
CA LEU A 55 -9.83 -26.53 -15.13
C LEU A 55 -9.80 -26.60 -13.59
N PRO A 56 -10.73 -27.33 -12.95
CA PRO A 56 -10.96 -27.21 -11.52
C PRO A 56 -9.82 -27.76 -10.64
N ASN A 57 -8.92 -28.54 -11.22
CA ASN A 57 -7.77 -29.17 -10.58
C ASN A 57 -6.44 -28.47 -10.89
N ILE A 58 -6.46 -27.36 -11.64
CA ILE A 58 -5.28 -26.60 -11.99
C ILE A 58 -5.39 -25.19 -11.43
N TYR A 59 -4.36 -24.79 -10.69
CA TYR A 59 -4.27 -23.52 -9.98
C TYR A 59 -3.07 -22.72 -10.46
N VAL A 60 -3.10 -21.42 -10.22
CA VAL A 60 -2.08 -20.48 -10.68
C VAL A 60 -1.68 -19.52 -9.56
N CYS A 61 -0.40 -19.16 -9.46
CA CYS A 61 0.09 -18.14 -8.54
C CYS A 61 1.30 -17.40 -9.10
N GLY A 62 1.59 -16.23 -8.54
CA GLY A 62 2.71 -15.37 -8.90
C GLY A 62 2.48 -14.53 -10.15
N ASP A 63 3.58 -14.08 -10.76
CA ASP A 63 3.58 -13.17 -11.93
C ASP A 63 2.70 -13.65 -13.10
N VAL A 64 2.51 -14.98 -13.24
CA VAL A 64 1.70 -15.58 -14.30
C VAL A 64 0.19 -15.54 -14.00
N ALA A 65 -0.21 -15.37 -12.73
CA ALA A 65 -1.58 -15.09 -12.33
C ALA A 65 -1.90 -13.59 -12.46
N GLY A 66 -0.94 -12.74 -12.12
CA GLY A 66 -1.14 -11.29 -12.06
C GLY A 66 -2.14 -10.86 -10.96
N PRO A 67 -2.54 -9.57 -10.93
CA PRO A 67 -1.96 -8.47 -11.71
C PRO A 67 -0.65 -7.92 -11.10
N TYR A 68 -0.31 -8.31 -9.87
CA TYR A 68 0.84 -7.76 -9.15
C TYR A 68 2.07 -8.65 -9.30
N GLN A 69 3.22 -8.03 -9.59
CA GLN A 69 4.50 -8.71 -9.82
C GLN A 69 5.45 -8.49 -8.64
N PHE A 70 5.03 -8.91 -7.45
CA PHE A 70 5.82 -8.81 -6.22
C PHE A 70 6.05 -10.18 -5.58
N THR A 71 7.21 -10.39 -4.95
CA THR A 71 7.55 -11.67 -4.34
C THR A 71 6.63 -12.03 -3.18
N HIS A 72 6.32 -11.08 -2.30
CA HIS A 72 5.37 -11.30 -1.20
C HIS A 72 3.95 -11.59 -1.71
N PHE A 73 3.58 -11.02 -2.86
CA PHE A 73 2.31 -11.33 -3.53
C PHE A 73 2.28 -12.76 -4.07
N SER A 74 3.36 -13.18 -4.73
CA SER A 74 3.51 -14.54 -5.26
C SER A 74 3.45 -15.59 -4.15
N ALA A 75 4.15 -15.36 -3.04
CA ALA A 75 4.11 -16.22 -1.86
C ALA A 75 2.71 -16.28 -1.23
N HIS A 76 2.03 -15.14 -1.13
CA HIS A 76 0.65 -15.08 -0.65
C HIS A 76 -0.29 -15.90 -1.53
N GLN A 77 -0.26 -15.69 -2.85
CA GLN A 77 -1.05 -16.48 -3.80
C GLN A 77 -0.73 -17.97 -3.75
N ALA A 78 0.55 -18.35 -3.63
CA ALA A 78 0.96 -19.74 -3.53
C ALA A 78 0.34 -20.45 -2.32
N TRP A 79 0.23 -19.76 -1.18
CA TRP A 79 -0.46 -20.29 -0.01
C TRP A 79 -1.95 -20.56 -0.29
N TYR A 80 -2.67 -19.59 -0.88
CA TYR A 80 -4.09 -19.78 -1.24
C TYR A 80 -4.29 -20.88 -2.28
N ALA A 81 -3.47 -20.90 -3.33
CA ALA A 81 -3.53 -21.91 -4.38
C ALA A 81 -3.30 -23.32 -3.80
N ALA A 82 -2.30 -23.48 -2.93
CA ALA A 82 -2.02 -24.76 -2.29
C ALA A 82 -3.15 -25.22 -1.36
N VAL A 83 -3.66 -24.33 -0.50
CA VAL A 83 -4.77 -24.65 0.42
C VAL A 83 -6.03 -24.99 -0.36
N ASN A 84 -6.37 -24.21 -1.39
CA ASN A 84 -7.55 -24.47 -2.21
C ASN A 84 -7.42 -25.77 -3.01
N ALA A 85 -6.23 -26.08 -3.54
CA ALA A 85 -6.00 -27.34 -4.24
C ALA A 85 -6.15 -28.58 -3.33
N LEU A 86 -5.79 -28.46 -2.04
CA LEU A 86 -5.89 -29.55 -1.07
C LEU A 86 -7.29 -29.73 -0.49
N LEU A 87 -8.04 -28.63 -0.29
CA LEU A 87 -9.31 -28.65 0.43
C LEU A 87 -10.54 -28.59 -0.48
N ALA A 88 -10.38 -28.32 -1.78
CA ALA A 88 -11.48 -28.36 -2.72
C ALA A 88 -12.03 -29.80 -2.89
N PRO A 89 -13.36 -29.97 -3.01
CA PRO A 89 -14.40 -28.93 -3.10
C PRO A 89 -15.02 -28.52 -1.75
N TRP A 90 -14.52 -29.04 -0.62
CA TRP A 90 -15.18 -28.86 0.69
C TRP A 90 -14.95 -27.48 1.30
N TRP A 91 -13.74 -26.92 1.15
CA TRP A 91 -13.41 -25.56 1.57
C TRP A 91 -12.55 -24.85 0.54
N SER A 92 -12.77 -23.54 0.38
CA SER A 92 -11.94 -22.69 -0.47
C SER A 92 -11.93 -21.25 0.04
N TYR A 93 -10.78 -20.61 -0.03
CA TYR A 93 -10.54 -19.24 0.42
C TYR A 93 -10.22 -18.33 -0.76
N GLN A 94 -10.88 -17.18 -0.83
CA GLN A 94 -10.56 -16.16 -1.83
C GLN A 94 -9.27 -15.43 -1.45
N ALA A 95 -8.42 -15.18 -2.44
CA ALA A 95 -7.24 -14.33 -2.24
C ALA A 95 -7.68 -12.89 -1.97
N ASP A 96 -7.22 -12.31 -0.85
CA ASP A 96 -7.60 -10.96 -0.42
C ASP A 96 -6.54 -9.94 -0.82
N TYR A 97 -6.87 -9.10 -1.78
CA TYR A 97 -5.96 -8.12 -2.37
C TYR A 97 -6.16 -6.69 -1.87
N ARG A 98 -7.01 -6.48 -0.87
CA ARG A 98 -7.37 -5.12 -0.41
C ARG A 98 -6.22 -4.39 0.28
N VAL A 99 -5.29 -5.14 0.88
CA VAL A 99 -4.21 -4.59 1.72
C VAL A 99 -2.88 -5.22 1.27
N ILE A 100 -2.37 -4.75 0.13
CA ILE A 100 -1.09 -5.21 -0.43
C ILE A 100 -0.08 -4.06 -0.30
N PRO A 101 0.99 -4.23 0.50
CA PRO A 101 2.07 -3.25 0.56
C PRO A 101 2.93 -3.31 -0.70
N ARG A 102 3.52 -2.19 -1.08
CA ARG A 102 4.49 -2.06 -2.17
C ARG A 102 5.58 -1.08 -1.76
N VAL A 103 6.82 -1.39 -2.08
CA VAL A 103 7.99 -0.58 -1.71
C VAL A 103 8.93 -0.44 -2.90
N THR A 104 9.39 0.79 -3.14
CA THR A 104 10.47 1.11 -4.06
C THR A 104 11.68 1.50 -3.22
N PHE A 105 12.73 0.68 -3.28
CA PHE A 105 13.94 0.82 -2.47
C PHE A 105 14.93 1.83 -3.08
N THR A 106 14.45 3.04 -3.35
CA THR A 106 15.29 4.21 -3.64
C THR A 106 15.79 4.86 -2.34
N GLU A 107 16.61 5.90 -2.46
CA GLU A 107 17.00 6.75 -1.34
C GLU A 107 16.48 8.18 -1.60
N PRO A 108 15.45 8.65 -0.87
CA PRO A 108 14.66 7.94 0.14
C PRO A 108 13.73 6.86 -0.45
N GLU A 109 13.31 5.91 0.40
CA GLU A 109 12.38 4.84 0.00
C GLU A 109 10.97 5.41 -0.25
N VAL A 110 10.20 4.73 -1.10
CA VAL A 110 8.77 5.04 -1.32
C VAL A 110 7.96 3.79 -1.04
N ALA A 111 7.11 3.83 -0.02
CA ALA A 111 6.28 2.70 0.39
C ALA A 111 4.79 3.09 0.37
N SER A 112 3.92 2.22 -0.13
CA SER A 112 2.48 2.46 -0.10
C SER A 112 1.63 1.21 0.07
N VAL A 113 0.43 1.38 0.63
CA VAL A 113 -0.58 0.33 0.82
C VAL A 113 -1.97 0.95 0.66
N GLY A 114 -2.91 0.23 0.06
CA GLY A 114 -4.26 0.72 -0.18
C GLY A 114 -4.35 1.77 -1.29
N LEU A 115 -5.33 2.67 -1.18
CA LEU A 115 -5.57 3.72 -2.17
C LEU A 115 -4.50 4.81 -2.14
N THR A 116 -4.04 5.20 -3.32
CA THR A 116 -3.36 6.48 -3.54
C THR A 116 -4.37 7.60 -3.79
N VAL A 117 -3.92 8.86 -3.72
CA VAL A 117 -4.77 10.03 -4.04
C VAL A 117 -5.26 9.97 -5.49
N ALA A 118 -4.41 9.52 -6.42
CA ALA A 118 -4.76 9.36 -7.83
C ALA A 118 -5.83 8.28 -8.04
N GLU A 119 -5.66 7.09 -7.42
CA GLU A 119 -6.65 6.01 -7.50
C GLU A 119 -7.98 6.39 -6.82
N ALA A 120 -7.94 7.13 -5.72
CA ALA A 120 -9.14 7.63 -5.06
C ALA A 120 -9.90 8.62 -5.97
N ALA A 121 -9.19 9.51 -6.66
CA ALA A 121 -9.80 10.43 -7.62
C ALA A 121 -10.36 9.71 -8.86
N GLU A 122 -9.64 8.73 -9.41
CA GLU A 122 -10.09 7.92 -10.55
C GLU A 122 -11.36 7.11 -10.22
N GLN A 123 -11.49 6.67 -8.96
CA GLN A 123 -12.62 5.89 -8.47
C GLN A 123 -13.76 6.75 -7.89
N ASP A 124 -13.66 8.09 -7.92
CA ASP A 124 -14.61 9.03 -7.31
C ASP A 124 -14.87 8.74 -5.81
N ILE A 125 -13.82 8.35 -5.10
CA ILE A 125 -13.86 8.08 -3.66
C ILE A 125 -13.49 9.35 -2.91
N ALA A 126 -14.43 9.90 -2.14
CA ALA A 126 -14.16 11.03 -1.26
C ALA A 126 -13.16 10.65 -0.17
N VAL A 127 -12.04 11.36 -0.13
CA VAL A 127 -10.96 11.16 0.85
C VAL A 127 -10.52 12.47 1.47
N GLU A 128 -10.09 12.38 2.72
CA GLU A 128 -9.30 13.39 3.41
C GLU A 128 -7.84 12.94 3.43
N VAL A 129 -6.92 13.88 3.22
CA VAL A 129 -5.48 13.61 3.22
C VAL A 129 -4.86 14.22 4.46
N THR A 130 -4.28 13.37 5.31
CA THR A 130 -3.43 13.79 6.42
C THR A 130 -1.98 13.58 6.04
N ARG A 131 -1.12 14.58 6.28
CA ARG A 131 0.32 14.49 6.02
C ARG A 131 1.11 14.93 7.26
N TYR A 132 2.10 14.12 7.62
CA TYR A 132 3.08 14.41 8.66
C TYR A 132 4.47 14.39 8.05
N GLY A 133 5.26 15.45 8.28
CA GLY A 133 6.62 15.57 7.78
C GLY A 133 7.62 14.81 8.67
N LEU A 134 8.60 14.15 8.07
CA LEU A 134 9.67 13.49 8.84
C LEU A 134 10.67 14.49 9.42
N ASP A 135 10.61 15.75 8.97
CA ASP A 135 11.31 16.91 9.54
C ASP A 135 10.79 17.32 10.93
N ASP A 136 9.63 16.81 11.34
CA ASP A 136 9.09 16.95 12.69
C ASP A 136 9.35 15.70 13.56
N LEU A 137 10.11 14.71 13.07
CA LEU A 137 10.37 13.45 13.79
C LEU A 137 11.76 13.46 14.43
N ASP A 138 11.81 13.51 15.76
CA ASP A 138 13.06 13.53 16.53
C ASP A 138 14.08 12.47 16.09
N ARG A 139 13.63 11.23 15.84
CA ARG A 139 14.53 10.16 15.39
C ARG A 139 15.13 10.45 14.01
N ALA A 140 14.32 10.94 13.07
CA ALA A 140 14.79 11.26 11.72
C ALA A 140 15.75 12.46 11.72
N ILE A 141 15.47 13.47 12.55
CA ILE A 141 16.37 14.61 12.78
C ILE A 141 17.70 14.13 13.37
N ALA A 142 17.65 13.28 14.40
CA ALA A 142 18.84 12.76 15.06
C ALA A 142 19.74 11.92 14.13
N ASP A 143 19.12 11.19 13.19
CA ASP A 143 19.84 10.40 12.18
C ASP A 143 20.24 11.22 10.94
N GLY A 144 19.82 12.49 10.84
CA GLY A 144 20.09 13.35 9.68
C GLY A 144 19.34 12.96 8.40
N GLN A 145 18.27 12.16 8.53
CA GLN A 145 17.48 11.60 7.43
C GLN A 145 16.02 12.09 7.49
N ALA A 146 15.83 13.39 7.77
CA ALA A 146 14.52 13.98 8.03
C ALA A 146 13.74 14.39 6.76
N GLU A 147 14.15 13.90 5.59
CA GLU A 147 13.46 14.16 4.34
C GLU A 147 12.28 13.20 4.12
N GLY A 148 11.18 13.75 3.62
CA GLY A 148 9.99 12.97 3.28
C GLY A 148 8.83 13.15 4.25
N PHE A 149 7.88 12.21 4.23
CA PHE A 149 6.60 12.33 4.91
C PHE A 149 5.86 11.00 5.05
N VAL A 150 4.93 10.95 5.99
CA VAL A 150 3.86 9.96 6.07
C VAL A 150 2.55 10.62 5.63
N GLN A 151 1.89 10.07 4.62
CA GLN A 151 0.58 10.51 4.13
C GLN A 151 -0.44 9.41 4.33
N VAL A 152 -1.57 9.74 4.97
CA VAL A 152 -2.67 8.82 5.25
C VAL A 152 -3.96 9.35 4.64
N LEU A 153 -4.69 8.47 3.95
CA LEU A 153 -6.00 8.76 3.37
C LEU A 153 -7.09 8.16 4.28
N THR A 154 -8.10 8.95 4.61
CA THR A 154 -9.28 8.52 5.39
C THR A 154 -10.57 8.99 4.71
N PRO A 155 -11.74 8.36 4.96
CA PRO A 155 -13.00 8.99 4.57
C PRO A 155 -13.20 10.29 5.37
N PRO A 156 -13.90 11.29 4.81
CA PRO A 156 -14.19 12.53 5.53
C PRO A 156 -14.84 12.28 6.90
N GLY A 157 -14.25 12.83 7.96
CA GLY A 157 -14.76 12.75 9.33
C GLY A 157 -14.67 11.37 9.99
N LYS A 158 -14.00 10.39 9.38
CA LYS A 158 -13.81 9.04 9.92
C LYS A 158 -12.33 8.71 10.01
N ASP A 159 -11.92 7.92 10.99
CA ASP A 159 -10.51 7.56 11.20
C ASP A 159 -10.09 6.27 10.49
N GLN A 160 -10.97 5.65 9.71
CA GLN A 160 -10.66 4.44 8.94
C GLN A 160 -9.59 4.75 7.89
N ILE A 161 -8.53 3.96 7.87
CA ILE A 161 -7.45 4.10 6.89
C ILE A 161 -7.90 3.48 5.57
N LEU A 162 -7.82 4.25 4.48
CA LEU A 162 -8.09 3.83 3.10
C LEU A 162 -6.81 3.55 2.31
N GLY A 163 -5.74 4.26 2.65
CA GLY A 163 -4.43 4.04 2.08
C GLY A 163 -3.37 4.91 2.75
N VAL A 164 -2.12 4.52 2.57
CA VAL A 164 -0.94 5.17 3.14
C VAL A 164 0.14 5.25 2.10
N THR A 165 0.85 6.36 2.06
CA THR A 165 2.09 6.56 1.30
C THR A 165 3.14 7.15 2.22
N ILE A 166 4.29 6.51 2.31
CA ILE A 166 5.44 6.94 3.09
C ILE A 166 6.59 7.18 2.11
N VAL A 167 7.20 8.36 2.22
CA VAL A 167 8.45 8.68 1.54
C VAL A 167 9.45 9.02 2.63
N GLY A 168 10.59 8.35 2.67
CA GLY A 168 11.61 8.60 3.69
C GLY A 168 12.50 7.39 3.95
N ALA A 169 13.47 7.54 4.85
CA ALA A 169 14.25 6.40 5.31
C ALA A 169 13.36 5.37 6.03
N HIS A 170 13.62 4.09 5.80
CA HIS A 170 12.88 2.97 6.39
C HIS A 170 11.37 2.93 6.05
N ALA A 171 10.93 3.58 4.96
CA ALA A 171 9.52 3.62 4.58
C ALA A 171 8.90 2.21 4.45
N GLY A 172 9.65 1.24 3.92
CA GLY A 172 9.19 -0.13 3.77
C GLY A 172 8.89 -0.83 5.10
N GLU A 173 9.75 -0.61 6.11
CA GLU A 173 9.56 -1.15 7.46
C GLU A 173 8.40 -0.45 8.19
N LEU A 174 8.30 0.88 8.05
CA LEU A 174 7.23 1.68 8.64
C LEU A 174 5.84 1.32 8.10
N LEU A 175 5.75 0.95 6.82
CA LEU A 175 4.50 0.59 6.17
C LEU A 175 3.82 -0.65 6.80
N ALA A 176 4.60 -1.53 7.44
CA ALA A 176 4.09 -2.77 8.02
C ALA A 176 3.01 -2.50 9.09
N GLU A 177 3.17 -1.48 9.92
CA GLU A 177 2.19 -1.12 10.95
C GLU A 177 0.86 -0.67 10.33
N PHE A 178 0.90 0.20 9.33
CA PHE A 178 -0.29 0.64 8.60
C PHE A 178 -0.97 -0.51 7.85
N THR A 179 -0.18 -1.41 7.27
CA THR A 179 -0.68 -2.62 6.61
C THR A 179 -1.45 -3.49 7.60
N LEU A 180 -0.90 -3.70 8.80
CA LEU A 180 -1.58 -4.44 9.87
C LEU A 180 -2.86 -3.72 10.32
N ALA A 181 -2.80 -2.41 10.51
CA ALA A 181 -3.94 -1.60 10.91
C ALA A 181 -5.09 -1.70 9.89
N MET A 182 -4.78 -1.57 8.59
CA MET A 182 -5.75 -1.73 7.52
C MET A 182 -6.35 -3.14 7.47
N ARG A 183 -5.51 -4.18 7.62
CA ARG A 183 -5.95 -5.58 7.62
C ARG A 183 -7.00 -5.85 8.69
N TRP A 184 -6.85 -5.25 9.88
CA TRP A 184 -7.73 -5.43 11.03
C TRP A 184 -8.72 -4.29 11.24
N LYS A 185 -8.83 -3.37 10.28
CA LYS A 185 -9.73 -2.20 10.34
C LYS A 185 -9.52 -1.36 11.60
N LEU A 186 -8.27 -1.21 12.01
CA LEU A 186 -7.87 -0.29 13.07
C LEU A 186 -7.73 1.12 12.46
N GLY A 187 -8.51 2.07 13.00
CA GLY A 187 -8.44 3.48 12.58
C GLY A 187 -7.31 4.26 13.24
N LEU A 188 -7.10 5.50 12.81
CA LEU A 188 -6.04 6.38 13.31
C LEU A 188 -6.11 6.62 14.82
N ASN A 189 -7.29 6.64 15.44
CA ASN A 189 -7.37 6.78 16.91
C ASN A 189 -6.70 5.61 17.64
N LYS A 190 -6.69 4.40 17.05
CA LYS A 190 -6.00 3.24 17.63
C LYS A 190 -4.49 3.38 17.52
N LEU A 191 -3.98 3.82 16.36
CA LEU A 191 -2.55 4.13 16.19
C LEU A 191 -2.09 5.23 17.16
N LEU A 192 -2.88 6.30 17.30
CA LEU A 192 -2.59 7.39 18.23
C LEU A 192 -2.56 6.92 19.70
N GLY A 193 -3.43 5.99 20.07
CA GLY A 193 -3.49 5.41 21.42
C GLY A 193 -2.40 4.39 21.73
N THR A 194 -1.67 3.92 20.72
CA THR A 194 -0.56 2.96 20.89
C THR A 194 0.68 3.66 21.41
N ILE A 195 1.30 3.09 22.45
CA ILE A 195 2.59 3.56 22.96
C ILE A 195 3.68 3.09 22.00
N HIS A 196 4.26 4.03 21.26
CA HIS A 196 5.42 3.81 20.42
C HIS A 196 6.69 4.10 21.23
N PRO A 197 7.76 3.31 21.10
CA PRO A 197 9.03 3.58 21.77
C PRO A 197 9.65 4.91 21.28
N TYR A 198 10.27 5.64 22.19
CA TYR A 198 10.95 6.91 21.89
C TYR A 198 12.46 6.82 22.14
N PRO A 199 13.31 7.39 21.27
CA PRO A 199 13.00 7.93 19.94
C PRO A 199 13.04 6.82 18.88
N THR A 200 11.98 6.65 18.09
CA THR A 200 11.99 5.69 16.96
C THR A 200 11.26 6.20 15.72
N TRP A 201 11.58 5.58 14.58
CA TRP A 201 10.91 5.86 13.31
C TRP A 201 9.40 5.56 13.35
N SER A 202 8.98 4.53 14.10
CA SER A 202 7.56 4.14 14.17
C SER A 202 6.68 5.21 14.81
N GLU A 203 7.24 6.13 15.62
CA GLU A 203 6.48 7.25 16.16
C GLU A 203 5.86 8.14 15.08
N SER A 204 6.40 8.14 13.85
CA SER A 204 5.78 8.77 12.69
C SER A 204 4.33 8.34 12.46
N ALA A 205 3.97 7.08 12.74
CA ALA A 205 2.61 6.59 12.61
C ALA A 205 1.68 7.23 13.65
N LYS A 206 2.14 7.31 14.90
CA LYS A 206 1.46 8.02 15.99
C LYS A 206 1.29 9.51 15.69
N TYR A 207 2.34 10.18 15.20
CA TYR A 207 2.28 11.61 14.91
C TYR A 207 1.40 11.92 13.69
N ALA A 208 1.43 11.10 12.64
CA ALA A 208 0.48 11.19 11.52
C ALA A 208 -0.98 11.07 12.01
N ALA A 209 -1.26 10.11 12.89
CA ALA A 209 -2.57 10.00 13.52
C ALA A 209 -2.92 11.22 14.41
N GLY A 210 -1.92 11.82 15.05
CA GLY A 210 -2.05 13.05 15.83
C GLY A 210 -2.42 14.27 15.00
N VAL A 211 -1.82 14.43 13.81
CA VAL A 211 -2.20 15.48 12.85
C VAL A 211 -3.67 15.37 12.48
N TRP A 212 -4.13 14.16 12.10
CA TRP A 212 -5.54 13.91 11.81
C TRP A 212 -6.43 14.23 13.01
N LYS A 213 -6.05 13.80 14.22
CA LYS A 213 -6.84 14.02 15.43
C LYS A 213 -6.97 15.49 15.79
N LYS A 214 -5.91 16.28 15.58
CA LYS A 214 -5.91 17.72 15.81
C LYS A 214 -6.86 18.44 14.85
N ALA A 215 -6.90 18.03 13.58
CA ALA A 215 -7.85 18.55 12.60
C ALA A 215 -9.31 18.23 12.95
N HIS A 216 -9.55 17.14 13.68
CA HIS A 216 -10.86 16.69 14.14
C HIS A 216 -11.14 16.97 15.62
N ALA A 217 -10.40 17.90 16.22
CA ALA A 217 -10.59 18.22 17.63
C ALA A 217 -11.98 18.84 17.86
N PRO A 218 -12.76 18.38 18.86
CA PRO A 218 -14.09 18.92 19.12
C PRO A 218 -13.98 20.31 19.76
N GLU A 219 -13.88 21.36 18.94
CA GLU A 219 -13.67 22.75 19.38
C GLU A 219 -14.73 23.22 20.39
N GLY A 220 -15.99 22.79 20.22
CA GLY A 220 -17.07 23.08 21.17
C GLY A 220 -16.77 22.54 22.57
N LEU A 221 -16.29 21.30 22.66
CA LEU A 221 -15.91 20.67 23.92
C LEU A 221 -14.65 21.33 24.49
N LEU A 222 -13.66 21.63 23.66
CA LEU A 222 -12.42 22.30 24.09
C LEU A 222 -12.70 23.66 24.74
N ARG A 223 -13.63 24.45 24.20
CA ARG A 223 -14.06 25.72 24.82
C ARG A 223 -14.70 25.50 26.19
N TRP A 224 -15.50 24.45 26.36
CA TRP A 224 -16.07 24.10 27.67
C TRP A 224 -15.02 23.66 28.67
N VAL A 225 -14.08 22.82 28.23
CA VAL A 225 -12.94 22.35 29.03
C VAL A 225 -12.05 23.51 29.44
N GLU A 226 -11.80 24.46 28.54
CA GLU A 226 -11.08 25.70 28.84
C GLU A 226 -11.77 26.51 29.93
N ARG A 227 -13.09 26.74 29.81
CA ARG A 227 -13.88 27.45 30.84
C ARG A 227 -13.84 26.73 32.19
N PHE A 228 -13.94 25.40 32.17
CA PHE A 228 -13.84 24.58 33.38
C PHE A 228 -12.45 24.70 34.04
N HIS A 229 -11.37 24.65 33.26
CA HIS A 229 -10.02 24.83 33.77
C HIS A 229 -9.73 26.26 34.23
N ALA A 230 -10.29 27.28 33.56
CA ALA A 230 -10.22 28.67 34.00
C ALA A 230 -10.89 28.82 35.37
N TRP A 231 -12.13 28.33 35.53
CA TRP A 231 -12.83 28.32 36.81
C TRP A 231 -12.05 27.57 37.91
N ARG A 232 -11.39 26.45 37.58
CA ARG A 232 -10.55 25.71 38.55
C ARG A 232 -9.26 26.45 38.96
N ARG A 233 -8.77 27.39 38.15
CA ARG A 233 -7.53 28.13 38.43
C ARG A 233 -7.76 29.40 39.25
N GLY A 234 -9.00 29.82 39.47
CA GLY A 234 -9.37 31.07 40.14
C GLY A 234 -9.63 32.17 39.13
#